data_AF-A0A453DSU4-F1
#
_entry.id   AF-A0A453DSU4-F1
#
_cell.length_a   1.000
_cell.length_b   1.000
_cell.length_c   1.000
_cell.angle_alpha   90.00
_cell.angle_beta   90.00
_cell.angle_gamma   90.00
#
_symmetry.space_group_name_H-M   'P 1'
#
loop_
_entity.id
_entity.type
_entity.pdbx_description
1 polymer ?
#
loop_
_entity_poly.entity_id
_entity_poly.type
_entity_poly.pdbx_seq_one_letter_code
_entity_poly.pdbx_strand_id
1 'polypeptide(L)'
;MPPAMQVAEGAGLRSNGPRILMNAAQRALSRGASSSLGSPRSPPPSYGSIVTVLSIDGGGVRGIIPGTILAFLEEKLQELDGPEARISDYFDVIAGTSTGGLVTAMLSAPDDAGRPLFAAKDINKFYLDHCPSIFPQA
;
A
#
# COMPACT_ATOMS: atom_id res chain seq x y z
N MET A 1 6.30 30.33 -52.40
CA MET A 1 6.43 31.49 -51.49
C MET A 1 5.04 31.92 -51.03
N PRO A 2 4.85 32.30 -49.75
CA PRO A 2 3.73 33.17 -49.27
C PRO A 2 4.01 34.65 -49.68
N PRO A 3 3.19 35.71 -49.42
CA PRO A 3 2.22 35.99 -48.33
C PRO A 3 0.81 36.44 -48.85
N ALA A 4 -0.12 37.15 -48.17
CA ALA A 4 -0.23 37.77 -46.82
C ALA A 4 -1.72 37.70 -46.35
N MET A 5 -2.05 37.46 -45.08
CA MET A 5 -2.23 38.38 -43.94
C MET A 5 -3.30 39.50 -44.09
N GLN A 6 -4.45 39.33 -43.43
CA GLN A 6 -5.26 40.43 -42.90
C GLN A 6 -5.89 40.06 -41.54
N VAL A 7 -5.86 41.02 -40.62
CA VAL A 7 -6.31 41.03 -39.21
C VAL A 7 -7.70 41.70 -39.12
N ALA A 8 -8.52 41.65 -38.07
CA ALA A 8 -8.68 40.79 -36.87
C ALA A 8 -10.09 41.12 -36.26
N GLU A 9 -10.30 40.81 -34.96
CA GLU A 9 -11.51 41.06 -34.14
C GLU A 9 -12.72 40.12 -34.41
N GLY A 10 -13.42 39.60 -33.39
CA GLY A 10 -13.14 39.61 -31.95
C GLY A 10 -14.04 38.60 -31.21
N ALA A 11 -13.52 37.94 -30.17
CA ALA A 11 -14.28 36.99 -29.34
C ALA A 11 -13.89 37.13 -27.86
N GLY A 12 -14.88 37.30 -27.00
CA GLY A 12 -14.68 37.70 -25.60
C GLY A 12 -14.00 36.67 -24.71
N LEU A 13 -13.22 37.17 -23.75
CA LEU A 13 -12.53 36.36 -22.75
C LEU A 13 -13.52 35.54 -21.90
N ARG A 14 -13.40 34.22 -21.92
CA ARG A 14 -13.92 33.34 -20.87
C ARG A 14 -12.76 32.97 -19.94
N SER A 15 -12.76 33.51 -18.73
CA SER A 15 -11.75 33.25 -17.72
C SER A 15 -11.89 31.85 -17.13
N ASN A 16 -11.06 30.91 -17.59
CA ASN A 16 -10.88 29.63 -16.92
C ASN A 16 -9.99 29.82 -15.67
N GLY A 17 -10.61 30.23 -14.57
CA GLY A 17 -9.97 30.21 -13.24
C GLY A 17 -9.65 28.77 -12.80
N PRO A 18 -8.62 28.56 -11.95
CA PRO A 18 -8.20 27.23 -11.54
C PRO A 18 -9.28 26.52 -10.72
N ARG A 19 -9.64 25.28 -11.10
CA ARG A 19 -10.55 24.39 -10.36
C ARG A 19 -9.89 23.80 -9.10
N ILE A 20 -9.33 24.63 -8.23
CA ILE A 20 -8.67 24.23 -6.98
C ILE A 20 -9.36 24.91 -5.78
N LEU A 21 -10.62 24.54 -5.55
CA LEU A 21 -11.26 24.66 -4.24
C LEU A 21 -12.51 23.77 -4.16
N MET A 22 -12.28 22.47 -4.04
CA MET A 22 -13.30 21.52 -3.60
C MET A 22 -12.60 20.48 -2.74
N ASN A 23 -12.74 20.59 -1.43
CA ASN A 23 -12.07 19.66 -0.52
C ASN A 23 -12.72 18.26 -0.63
N ALA A 24 -11.98 17.22 -0.26
CA ALA A 24 -12.48 15.84 -0.38
C ALA A 24 -13.78 15.60 0.43
N ALA A 25 -13.94 16.29 1.57
CA ALA A 25 -15.12 16.22 2.41
C ALA A 25 -16.40 16.70 1.69
N GLN A 26 -16.33 17.78 0.90
CA GLN A 26 -17.48 18.28 0.13
C GLN A 26 -17.90 17.33 -0.99
N ARG A 27 -16.97 16.54 -1.57
CA ARG A 27 -17.31 15.49 -2.55
C ARG A 27 -18.01 14.28 -1.92
N ALA A 28 -17.74 13.98 -0.65
CA ALA A 28 -18.45 12.94 0.08
C ALA A 28 -19.90 13.37 0.39
N LEU A 29 -20.08 14.63 0.81
CA LEU A 29 -21.37 15.16 1.24
C LEU A 29 -22.35 15.48 0.08
N SER A 30 -21.87 15.67 -1.15
CA SER A 30 -22.72 15.92 -2.31
C SER A 30 -23.42 14.66 -2.88
N ARG A 31 -23.13 13.46 -2.36
CA ARG A 31 -23.83 12.21 -2.70
C ARG A 31 -24.98 11.96 -1.72
N GLY A 32 -26.05 12.74 -1.85
CA GLY A 32 -27.23 12.60 -1.01
C GLY A 32 -28.05 11.35 -1.34
N ALA A 33 -28.32 10.56 -0.29
CA ALA A 33 -29.51 9.74 -0.02
C ALA A 33 -29.30 8.22 0.13
N SER A 34 -29.57 7.75 1.35
CA SER A 34 -29.94 6.38 1.72
C SER A 34 -29.02 5.24 1.29
N SER A 35 -27.96 5.01 2.07
CA SER A 35 -27.66 3.66 2.50
C SER A 35 -27.84 3.57 4.02
N SER A 36 -28.46 2.50 4.49
CA SER A 36 -28.19 2.03 5.85
C SER A 36 -26.67 1.93 5.99
N LEU A 37 -26.13 2.36 7.14
CA LEU A 37 -24.74 2.09 7.49
C LEU A 37 -24.59 0.58 7.74
N GLY A 38 -24.53 -0.18 6.65
CA GLY A 38 -24.21 -1.58 6.68
C GLY A 38 -22.87 -1.74 7.36
N SER A 39 -22.78 -2.69 8.29
CA SER A 39 -21.52 -3.03 8.96
C SER A 39 -20.41 -3.11 7.92
N PRO A 40 -19.25 -2.45 8.12
CA PRO A 40 -18.19 -2.38 7.14
C PRO A 40 -17.84 -3.80 6.69
N ARG A 41 -18.21 -4.13 5.46
CA ARG A 41 -17.95 -5.46 4.90
C ARG A 41 -16.46 -5.55 4.69
N SER A 42 -15.85 -6.61 5.19
CA SER A 42 -14.49 -6.97 4.80
C SER A 42 -14.41 -7.05 3.27
N PRO A 43 -13.25 -6.80 2.65
CA PRO A 43 -13.05 -7.17 1.26
C PRO A 43 -13.40 -8.66 1.08
N PRO A 44 -13.95 -9.06 -0.08
CA PRO A 44 -14.19 -10.46 -0.38
C PRO A 44 -12.86 -11.23 -0.36
N PRO A 45 -12.84 -12.52 0.01
CA PRO A 45 -11.65 -13.35 -0.08
C PRO A 45 -11.01 -13.28 -1.47
N SER A 46 -9.69 -13.17 -1.52
CA SER A 46 -8.91 -13.21 -2.76
C SER A 46 -8.96 -14.60 -3.40
N TYR A 47 -9.04 -15.65 -2.56
CA TYR A 47 -9.16 -17.05 -3.00
C TYR A 47 -10.22 -17.83 -2.21
N GLY A 48 -11.12 -18.50 -2.92
CA GLY A 48 -12.12 -19.37 -2.32
C GLY A 48 -13.19 -18.62 -1.52
N SER A 49 -13.51 -19.12 -0.32
CA SER A 49 -14.56 -18.59 0.57
C SER A 49 -14.09 -18.26 1.99
N ILE A 50 -12.78 -18.35 2.25
CA ILE A 50 -12.17 -18.16 3.56
C ILE A 50 -11.32 -16.88 3.51
N VAL A 51 -11.56 -15.95 4.44
CA VAL A 51 -10.71 -14.76 4.59
C VAL A 51 -9.43 -15.15 5.33
N THR A 52 -8.27 -14.84 4.77
CA THR A 52 -6.95 -15.09 5.39
C THR A 52 -6.38 -13.83 6.05
N VAL A 53 -5.93 -13.96 7.30
CA VAL A 53 -5.43 -12.82 8.10
C VAL A 53 -4.07 -13.16 8.71
N LEU A 54 -3.09 -12.28 8.48
CA LEU A 54 -1.78 -12.29 9.13
C LEU A 54 -1.70 -11.13 10.14
N SER A 55 -1.36 -11.42 11.38
CA SER A 55 -1.14 -10.43 12.45
C SER A 55 0.29 -10.52 12.97
N ILE A 56 0.98 -9.39 13.08
CA ILE A 56 2.39 -9.30 13.48
C ILE A 56 2.54 -8.39 14.71
N ASP A 57 2.96 -8.98 15.82
CA ASP A 57 3.14 -8.27 17.09
C ASP A 57 4.33 -7.30 17.08
N GLY A 58 4.27 -6.30 17.97
CA GLY A 58 5.37 -5.37 18.24
C GLY A 58 6.46 -5.99 19.12
N GLY A 59 7.70 -5.50 19.00
CA GLY A 59 8.81 -6.05 19.80
C GLY A 59 10.11 -5.25 19.86
N GLY A 60 10.16 -4.04 19.30
CA GLY A 60 11.42 -3.30 19.11
C GLY A 60 12.36 -4.09 18.18
N VAL A 61 13.62 -4.24 18.60
CA VAL A 61 14.62 -5.09 17.93
C VAL A 61 14.20 -6.56 17.75
N ARG A 62 13.24 -7.07 18.55
CA ARG A 62 12.76 -8.46 18.43
C ARG A 62 11.92 -8.74 17.18
N GLY A 63 11.72 -7.76 16.29
CA GLY A 63 11.07 -7.95 14.97
C GLY A 63 11.75 -9.00 14.08
N ILE A 64 13.02 -9.31 14.34
CA ILE A 64 13.75 -10.40 13.70
C ILE A 64 13.14 -11.79 13.99
N ILE A 65 12.39 -11.96 15.09
CA ILE A 65 11.73 -13.23 15.43
C ILE A 65 10.58 -13.52 14.45
N PRO A 66 9.52 -12.68 14.33
CA PRO A 66 8.51 -12.88 13.30
C PRO A 66 9.07 -12.75 11.88
N GLY A 67 10.09 -11.90 11.65
CA GLY A 67 10.79 -11.82 10.36
C GLY A 67 11.37 -13.16 9.91
N THR A 68 11.99 -13.91 10.83
CA THR A 68 12.53 -15.26 10.54
C THR A 68 11.43 -16.28 10.25
N ILE A 69 10.32 -16.23 10.98
CA ILE A 69 9.16 -17.11 10.74
C ILE A 69 8.53 -16.81 9.37
N LEU A 70 8.40 -15.53 9.02
CA LEU A 70 7.84 -15.09 7.74
C LEU A 70 8.75 -15.44 6.56
N ALA A 71 10.08 -15.33 6.73
CA ALA A 71 11.05 -15.76 5.73
C ALA A 71 10.91 -17.25 5.40
N PHE A 72 10.80 -18.10 6.42
CA PHE A 72 10.57 -19.55 6.25
C PHE A 72 9.19 -19.86 5.65
N LEU A 73 8.14 -19.14 6.07
CA LEU A 73 6.80 -19.30 5.49
C LEU A 73 6.81 -18.96 3.99
N GLU A 74 7.42 -17.83 3.60
CA GLU A 74 7.50 -17.41 2.20
C GLU A 74 8.36 -18.38 1.36
N GLU A 75 9.45 -18.92 1.91
CA GLU A 75 10.23 -20.00 1.29
C GLU A 75 9.36 -21.23 1.00
N LYS A 76 8.50 -21.65 1.95
CA LYS A 76 7.59 -22.79 1.74
C LYS A 76 6.45 -22.52 0.76
N LEU A 77 6.01 -21.28 0.63
CA LEU A 77 5.07 -20.88 -0.42
C LEU A 77 5.77 -20.88 -1.79
N GLN A 78 7.02 -20.43 -1.86
CA GLN A 78 7.84 -20.45 -3.08
C GLN A 78 8.22 -21.87 -3.55
N GLU A 79 8.39 -22.82 -2.63
CA GLU A 79 8.57 -24.25 -2.95
C GLU A 79 7.33 -24.88 -3.60
N LEU A 80 6.13 -24.35 -3.31
CA LEU A 80 4.85 -24.89 -3.81
C LEU A 80 4.42 -24.20 -5.10
N ASP A 81 4.40 -22.87 -5.13
CA ASP A 81 3.79 -22.07 -6.19
C ASP A 81 4.80 -21.27 -7.05
N GLY A 82 6.10 -21.34 -6.70
CA GLY A 82 7.20 -20.77 -7.48
C GLY A 82 7.85 -19.52 -6.87
N PRO A 83 9.04 -19.12 -7.38
CA PRO A 83 9.92 -18.14 -6.73
C PRO A 83 9.35 -16.71 -6.63
N GLU A 84 8.29 -16.39 -7.38
CA GLU A 84 7.63 -15.08 -7.34
C GLU A 84 6.51 -14.97 -6.31
N ALA A 85 6.17 -16.06 -5.62
CA ALA A 85 5.24 -16.06 -4.51
C ALA A 85 5.74 -15.15 -3.37
N ARG A 86 4.86 -14.32 -2.82
CA ARG A 86 5.10 -13.43 -1.68
C ARG A 86 4.00 -13.57 -0.65
N ILE A 87 4.29 -13.22 0.61
CA ILE A 87 3.29 -13.25 1.70
C ILE A 87 2.00 -12.50 1.32
N SER A 88 2.08 -11.38 0.59
CA SER A 88 0.93 -10.58 0.12
C SER A 88 -0.08 -11.35 -0.75
N ASP A 89 0.34 -12.43 -1.40
CA ASP A 89 -0.49 -13.13 -2.39
C ASP A 89 -1.48 -14.10 -1.73
N TYR A 90 -1.26 -14.43 -0.45
CA TYR A 90 -2.00 -15.43 0.31
C TYR A 90 -2.84 -14.86 1.46
N PHE A 91 -2.63 -13.59 1.82
CA PHE A 91 -3.27 -12.93 2.96
C PHE A 91 -4.11 -11.73 2.53
N ASP A 92 -5.44 -11.85 2.64
CA ASP A 92 -6.39 -10.76 2.36
C ASP A 92 -6.16 -9.54 3.25
N VAL A 93 -5.69 -9.78 4.49
CA VAL A 93 -5.39 -8.75 5.47
C VAL A 93 -4.04 -9.06 6.13
N ILE A 94 -3.11 -8.12 6.05
CA ILE A 94 -1.89 -8.11 6.85
C ILE A 94 -1.99 -6.92 7.82
N ALA A 95 -1.83 -7.19 9.11
CA ALA A 95 -1.85 -6.19 10.17
C ALA A 95 -0.63 -6.35 11.08
N GLY A 96 -0.18 -5.23 11.66
CA GLY A 96 0.90 -5.29 12.63
C GLY A 96 1.02 -4.01 13.46
N THR A 97 1.56 -4.15 14.68
CA THR A 97 1.69 -3.03 15.63
C THR A 97 3.16 -2.70 15.88
N SER A 98 3.50 -1.40 15.92
CA SER A 98 4.89 -0.94 16.12
C SER A 98 5.84 -1.58 15.10
N THR A 99 6.91 -2.26 15.54
CA THR A 99 7.78 -3.13 14.74
C THR A 99 7.03 -4.02 13.74
N GLY A 100 5.93 -4.66 14.17
CA GLY A 100 5.12 -5.50 13.29
C GLY A 100 4.44 -4.71 12.18
N GLY A 101 4.07 -3.45 12.43
CA GLY A 101 3.52 -2.54 11.42
C GLY A 101 4.55 -2.08 10.39
N LEU A 102 5.82 -1.93 10.80
CA LEU A 102 6.93 -1.71 9.86
C LEU A 102 7.13 -2.93 8.95
N VAL A 103 7.09 -4.14 9.51
CA VAL A 103 7.13 -5.39 8.74
C VAL A 103 5.95 -5.51 7.79
N THR A 104 4.73 -5.20 8.25
CA THR A 104 3.52 -5.13 7.40
C THR A 104 3.74 -4.18 6.23
N ALA A 105 4.27 -2.98 6.45
CA ALA A 105 4.54 -2.02 5.38
C ALA A 105 5.58 -2.55 4.38
N MET A 106 6.67 -3.17 4.84
CA MET A 106 7.66 -3.79 3.94
C MET A 106 7.06 -4.88 3.04
N LEU A 107 6.17 -5.72 3.59
CA LEU A 107 5.54 -6.85 2.89
C LEU A 107 4.33 -6.47 2.01
N SER A 108 3.86 -5.22 2.04
CA SER A 108 2.63 -4.80 1.34
C SER A 108 2.74 -3.50 0.55
N ALA A 109 3.77 -2.69 0.77
CA ALA A 109 4.02 -1.51 -0.05
C ALA A 109 4.43 -1.94 -1.48
N PRO A 110 3.70 -1.49 -2.52
CA PRO A 110 3.97 -1.90 -3.89
C PRO A 110 5.17 -1.17 -4.49
N ASP A 111 5.88 -1.86 -5.37
CA ASP A 111 6.84 -1.32 -6.33
C ASP A 111 6.14 -0.82 -7.62
N ASP A 112 6.92 -0.39 -8.61
CA ASP A 112 6.41 0.07 -9.91
C ASP A 112 5.68 -1.02 -10.72
N ALA A 113 5.86 -2.30 -10.37
CA ALA A 113 5.19 -3.45 -10.96
C ALA A 113 3.96 -3.93 -10.14
N GLY A 114 3.66 -3.28 -9.01
CA GLY A 114 2.58 -3.68 -8.11
C GLY A 114 2.89 -4.90 -7.24
N ARG A 115 4.16 -5.28 -7.09
CA ARG A 115 4.64 -6.36 -6.20
C ARG A 115 5.18 -5.76 -4.89
N PRO A 116 5.24 -6.53 -3.78
CA PRO A 116 5.87 -6.06 -2.55
C PRO A 116 7.33 -5.62 -2.76
N LEU A 117 7.70 -4.45 -2.23
CA LEU A 117 9.06 -3.91 -2.28
C LEU A 117 10.12 -4.81 -1.61
N PHE A 118 9.71 -5.68 -0.68
CA PHE A 118 10.59 -6.59 0.06
C PHE A 118 10.03 -8.01 0.05
N ALA A 119 10.91 -9.00 -0.11
CA ALA A 119 10.62 -10.39 0.24
C ALA A 119 10.75 -10.57 1.77
N ALA A 120 10.11 -11.59 2.33
CA ALA A 120 10.11 -11.81 3.78
C ALA A 120 11.53 -12.07 4.35
N LYS A 121 12.43 -12.66 3.57
CA LYS A 121 13.85 -12.81 3.92
C LYS A 121 14.58 -11.48 4.14
N ASP A 122 14.15 -10.41 3.48
CA ASP A 122 14.81 -9.10 3.52
C ASP A 122 14.53 -8.36 4.83
N ILE A 123 13.47 -8.73 5.56
CA ILE A 123 13.12 -8.20 6.89
C ILE A 123 14.28 -8.39 7.88
N ASN A 124 14.88 -9.58 7.89
CA ASN A 124 16.00 -9.88 8.79
C ASN A 124 17.23 -9.03 8.44
N LYS A 125 17.52 -8.86 7.15
CA LYS A 125 18.61 -7.99 6.68
C LYS A 125 18.37 -6.54 7.08
N PHE A 126 17.16 -6.03 6.88
CA PHE A 126 16.77 -4.68 7.30
C PHE A 126 17.01 -4.44 8.79
N TYR A 127 16.61 -5.38 9.67
CA TYR A 127 16.87 -5.23 11.10
C TYR A 127 18.37 -5.29 11.42
N LEU A 128 19.15 -6.17 10.80
CA LEU A 128 20.60 -6.25 11.04
C LEU A 128 21.33 -4.95 10.62
N ASP A 129 20.97 -4.39 9.46
CA ASP A 129 21.61 -3.18 8.93
C ASP A 129 21.19 -1.90 9.67
N HIS A 130 19.90 -1.79 10.06
CA HIS A 130 19.34 -0.53 10.55
C HIS A 130 19.09 -0.48 12.07
N CYS A 131 19.08 -1.59 12.80
CA CYS A 131 18.88 -1.57 14.26
C CYS A 131 19.82 -0.61 15.02
N PRO A 132 21.13 -0.50 14.71
CA PRO A 132 22.01 0.43 15.43
C PRO A 132 21.60 1.91 15.29
N SER A 133 20.93 2.26 14.19
CA SER A 133 20.44 3.62 13.92
C SER A 133 19.01 3.86 14.44
N ILE A 134 18.16 2.81 14.44
CA ILE A 134 16.77 2.87 14.94
C ILE A 134 16.74 2.77 16.48
N PHE A 135 17.65 1.99 17.06
CA PHE A 135 17.78 1.73 18.49
C PHE A 135 19.23 2.02 18.94
N PRO A 136 19.69 3.29 18.90
CA PRO A 136 21.03 3.64 19.37
C PRO A 136 21.19 3.33 20.85
N GLN A 137 22.38 2.87 21.25
CA GLN A 137 22.72 2.76 22.67
C GLN A 137 22.95 4.16 23.25
N ALA A 138 22.41 4.39 24.45
CA ALA A 138 22.51 5.64 25.20
C ALA A 138 23.80 5.68 26.06
#